data_AF-A0AAJ4ZB30-F1
#
_entry.id   AF-A0AAJ4ZB30-F1
#
_cell.length_a   1.000
_cell.length_b   1.000
_cell.length_c   1.000
_cell.angle_alpha   90.00
_cell.angle_beta   90.00
_cell.angle_gamma   90.00
#
_symmetry.space_group_name_H-M   'P 1'
#
loop_
_entity.id
_entity.type
_entity.pdbx_description
1 polymer ?
#
loop_
_entity_poly.entity_id
_entity_poly.type
_entity_poly.pdbx_seq_one_letter_code
_entity_poly.pdbx_strand_id
1 'polypeptide(L)'
;MTYSEFWLSVSASIVASIIVTLAAKITLERWKRWAIGFGATALIAAFVGVVVFAGITVANAVSAHLARSSLQDKITTYTKGHYPEAVKQGYGVEVLEVREKAFLGFKYPESKAYPDPHPLSNPVFSAEITKLLNDNGIPGSPVWGYRMKPATAEQLEKLLGTE
;
A
#
# COMPACT_ATOMS: atom_id res chain seq x y z
N MET A 1 -52.36 58.27 15.67
CA MET A 1 -52.42 57.01 16.43
C MET A 1 -52.92 57.31 17.81
N THR A 2 -54.00 56.65 18.23
CA THR A 2 -54.51 56.79 19.61
C THR A 2 -53.64 55.95 20.55
N TYR A 3 -53.53 56.34 21.83
CA TYR A 3 -52.77 55.61 22.85
C TYR A 3 -53.15 54.10 22.91
N SER A 4 -54.40 53.77 22.58
CA SER A 4 -54.92 52.40 22.52
C SER A 4 -54.26 51.56 21.41
N GLU A 5 -54.06 52.11 20.22
CA GLU A 5 -53.44 51.40 19.08
C GLU A 5 -51.96 51.09 19.34
N PHE A 6 -51.26 52.00 20.03
CA PHE A 6 -49.87 51.80 20.41
C PHE A 6 -49.70 50.61 21.37
N TRP A 7 -50.49 50.55 22.45
CA TRP A 7 -50.41 49.46 23.41
C TRP A 7 -50.88 48.11 22.84
N LEU A 8 -51.84 48.11 21.92
CA LEU A 8 -52.24 46.93 21.15
C LEU A 8 -51.11 46.42 20.24
N SER A 9 -50.40 47.33 19.56
CA SER A 9 -49.25 46.97 18.72
C SER A 9 -48.08 46.40 19.54
N VAL A 10 -47.82 46.97 20.71
CA VAL A 10 -46.77 46.51 21.64
C VAL A 10 -47.12 45.11 22.16
N SER A 11 -48.35 44.91 22.63
CA SER A 11 -48.79 43.60 23.14
C SER A 11 -48.85 42.54 22.03
N ALA A 12 -49.29 42.88 20.81
CA ALA A 12 -49.24 42.01 19.65
C ALA A 12 -47.80 41.60 19.29
N SER A 13 -46.83 42.54 19.35
CA SER A 13 -45.42 42.24 19.10
C SER A 13 -44.80 41.31 20.16
N ILE A 14 -45.19 41.47 21.42
CA ILE A 14 -44.73 40.58 22.51
C ILE A 14 -45.26 39.16 22.29
N VAL A 15 -46.55 39.02 21.97
CA VAL A 15 -47.16 37.71 21.69
C VAL A 15 -46.52 37.07 20.45
N ALA A 16 -46.31 37.83 19.38
CA ALA A 16 -45.63 37.34 18.18
C ALA A 16 -44.21 36.85 18.48
N SER A 17 -43.44 37.61 19.28
CA SER A 17 -42.10 37.23 19.73
C SER A 17 -42.10 35.89 20.49
N ILE A 18 -43.06 35.69 21.40
CA ILE A 18 -43.20 34.45 22.17
C ILE A 18 -43.49 33.26 21.25
N ILE A 19 -44.39 33.42 20.29
CA ILE A 19 -44.75 32.36 19.33
C ILE A 19 -43.56 32.01 18.44
N VAL A 20 -42.83 33.00 17.92
CA VAL A 20 -41.63 32.79 17.10
C VAL A 20 -40.55 32.05 17.89
N THR A 21 -40.34 32.43 19.15
CA THR A 21 -39.34 31.80 20.02
C THR A 21 -39.70 30.35 20.34
N LEU A 22 -40.98 30.05 20.60
CA LEU A 22 -41.47 28.68 20.82
C LEU A 22 -41.35 27.82 19.56
N ALA A 23 -41.72 28.35 18.39
CA ALA A 23 -41.58 27.66 17.12
C ALA A 23 -40.09 27.36 16.81
N ALA A 24 -39.20 28.31 17.05
CA ALA A 24 -37.76 28.13 16.87
C ALA A 24 -37.21 27.02 17.79
N LYS A 25 -37.62 27.00 19.07
CA LYS A 25 -37.20 25.98 20.04
C LYS A 25 -37.64 24.57 19.64
N ILE A 26 -38.92 24.39 19.27
CA ILE A 26 -39.47 23.10 18.83
C ILE A 26 -38.74 22.59 17.59
N THR A 27 -38.44 23.51 16.66
CA THR A 27 -37.69 23.18 15.44
C THR A 27 -36.28 22.74 15.81
N LEU A 28 -35.56 23.50 16.62
CA LEU A 28 -34.21 23.15 17.09
C LEU A 28 -34.14 21.80 17.82
N GLU A 29 -35.10 21.47 18.70
CA GLU A 29 -35.12 20.20 19.40
C GLU A 29 -35.35 19.01 18.46
N ARG A 30 -36.24 19.17 17.48
CA ARG A 30 -36.49 18.14 16.46
C ARG A 30 -35.22 17.91 15.64
N TRP A 31 -34.58 18.98 15.15
CA TRP A 31 -33.34 18.89 14.36
C TRP A 31 -32.15 18.37 15.17
N LYS A 32 -32.05 18.65 16.48
CA LYS A 32 -31.02 18.06 17.35
C LYS A 32 -31.11 16.53 17.41
N ARG A 33 -32.31 15.96 17.52
CA ARG A 33 -32.49 14.49 17.50
C ARG A 33 -32.02 13.88 16.18
N TRP A 34 -32.34 14.52 15.05
CA TRP A 34 -31.84 14.08 13.74
C TRP A 34 -30.33 14.24 13.63
N ALA A 35 -29.76 15.36 14.06
CA ALA A 35 -28.32 15.62 14.01
C ALA A 35 -27.50 14.62 14.85
N ILE A 36 -28.00 14.21 16.02
CA ILE A 36 -27.36 13.18 16.84
C ILE A 36 -27.44 11.81 16.14
N GLY A 37 -28.59 11.47 15.56
CA GLY A 37 -28.77 10.23 14.80
C GLY A 37 -27.86 10.16 13.57
N PHE A 38 -27.79 11.24 12.79
CA PHE A 38 -26.90 11.39 11.63
C PHE A 38 -25.43 11.42 12.02
N GLY A 39 -25.07 12.08 13.12
CA GLY A 39 -23.69 12.11 13.63
C GLY A 39 -23.22 10.75 14.11
N ALA A 40 -24.07 10.02 14.84
CA ALA A 40 -23.77 8.65 15.29
C ALA A 40 -23.64 7.68 14.10
N THR A 41 -24.54 7.77 13.11
CA THR A 41 -24.42 6.95 11.89
C THR A 41 -23.21 7.32 11.05
N ALA A 42 -22.84 8.60 10.96
CA ALA A 42 -21.62 9.03 10.26
C ALA A 42 -20.35 8.48 10.95
N LEU A 43 -20.29 8.49 12.27
CA LEU A 43 -19.17 7.91 13.03
C LEU A 43 -19.08 6.39 12.86
N ILE A 44 -20.22 5.69 12.93
CA ILE A 44 -20.26 4.25 12.69
C ILE A 44 -19.85 3.92 11.26
N ALA A 45 -20.35 4.67 10.27
CA ALA A 45 -19.98 4.51 8.87
C ALA A 45 -18.50 4.78 8.64
N ALA A 46 -17.93 5.82 9.26
CA ALA A 46 -16.50 6.11 9.20
C ALA A 46 -15.67 4.99 9.84
N PHE A 47 -16.08 4.48 11.00
CA PHE A 47 -15.38 3.39 11.68
C PHE A 47 -15.42 2.10 10.85
N VAL A 48 -16.58 1.72 10.33
CA VAL A 48 -16.72 0.59 9.41
C VAL A 48 -15.86 0.79 8.17
N GLY A 49 -15.86 1.99 7.59
CA GLY A 49 -15.00 2.34 6.45
C GLY A 49 -13.51 2.15 6.73
N VAL A 50 -13.03 2.60 7.90
CA VAL A 50 -11.64 2.42 8.33
C VAL A 50 -11.31 0.94 8.53
N VAL A 51 -12.18 0.18 9.19
CA VAL A 51 -11.97 -1.27 9.41
C VAL A 51 -11.94 -2.04 8.09
N VAL A 52 -12.85 -1.73 7.16
CA VAL A 52 -12.86 -2.34 5.82
C VAL A 52 -11.60 -1.96 5.05
N PHE A 53 -11.19 -0.69 5.06
CA PHE A 53 -9.97 -0.25 4.39
C PHE A 53 -8.71 -0.88 4.97
N ALA A 54 -8.59 -0.94 6.30
CA ALA A 54 -7.49 -1.61 6.99
C ALA A 54 -7.47 -3.11 6.68
N GLY A 55 -8.64 -3.76 6.70
CA GLY A 55 -8.81 -5.16 6.33
C GLY A 55 -8.35 -5.44 4.89
N ILE A 56 -8.75 -4.62 3.92
CA ILE A 56 -8.32 -4.72 2.52
C ILE A 56 -6.80 -4.50 2.41
N THR A 57 -6.25 -3.50 3.10
CA THR A 57 -4.82 -3.17 3.05
C THR A 57 -3.96 -4.32 3.59
N VAL A 58 -4.34 -4.86 4.76
CA VAL A 58 -3.65 -6.02 5.36
C VAL A 58 -3.80 -7.25 4.50
N ALA A 59 -5.00 -7.53 3.99
CA ALA A 59 -5.24 -8.66 3.09
C ALA A 59 -4.38 -8.57 1.81
N ASN A 60 -4.26 -7.37 1.22
CA ASN A 60 -3.41 -7.13 0.07
C ASN A 60 -1.93 -7.33 0.39
N ALA A 61 -1.45 -6.85 1.54
CA ALA A 61 -0.07 -7.02 1.97
C ALA A 61 0.28 -8.50 2.23
N VAL A 62 -0.62 -9.25 2.89
CA VAL A 62 -0.47 -10.68 3.15
C VAL A 62 -0.50 -11.46 1.84
N SER A 63 -1.45 -11.16 0.95
CA SER A 63 -1.55 -11.78 -0.38
C SER A 63 -0.28 -11.55 -1.21
N ALA A 64 0.25 -10.33 -1.21
CA ALA A 64 1.50 -10.00 -1.89
C ALA A 64 2.71 -10.73 -1.29
N HIS A 65 2.77 -10.85 0.04
CA HIS A 65 3.84 -11.59 0.71
C HIS A 65 3.80 -13.09 0.37
N LEU A 66 2.60 -13.70 0.39
CA LEU A 66 2.41 -15.10 0.02
C LEU A 66 2.77 -15.34 -1.45
N ALA A 67 2.35 -14.45 -2.35
CA ALA A 67 2.69 -14.51 -3.77
C ALA A 67 4.20 -14.42 -4.01
N ARG A 68 4.89 -13.50 -3.31
CA ARG A 68 6.35 -13.34 -3.36
C ARG A 68 7.07 -14.59 -2.85
N SER A 69 6.67 -15.11 -1.69
CA SER A 69 7.28 -16.29 -1.08
C SER A 69 7.12 -17.52 -1.98
N SER A 70 5.90 -17.76 -2.49
CA SER A 70 5.63 -18.87 -3.40
C SER A 70 6.46 -18.79 -4.68
N LEU A 71 6.60 -17.59 -5.26
CA LEU A 71 7.42 -17.39 -6.45
C LEU A 71 8.92 -17.61 -6.14
N GLN A 72 9.39 -17.16 -4.97
CA GLN A 72 10.78 -17.37 -4.54
C GLN A 72 11.13 -18.85 -4.42
N ASP A 73 10.25 -19.68 -3.86
CA ASP A 73 10.48 -21.11 -3.72
C ASP A 73 10.60 -21.81 -5.07
N LYS A 74 9.73 -21.44 -6.02
CA LYS A 74 9.75 -21.96 -7.40
C LYS A 74 11.06 -21.61 -8.11
N ILE A 75 11.50 -20.36 -8.01
CA ILE A 75 12.75 -19.90 -8.60
C ILE A 75 13.96 -20.57 -7.93
N THR A 76 13.93 -20.74 -6.61
CA THR A 76 15.01 -21.41 -5.86
C THR A 76 15.12 -22.88 -6.27
N THR A 77 13.99 -23.55 -6.44
CA THR A 77 13.94 -24.95 -6.91
C THR A 77 14.50 -25.06 -8.33
N TYR A 78 14.04 -24.19 -9.22
CA TYR A 78 14.52 -24.15 -10.61
C TYR A 78 16.04 -23.92 -10.69
N THR A 79 16.56 -22.96 -9.94
CA THR A 79 17.98 -22.59 -9.94
C THR A 79 18.86 -23.68 -9.34
N LYS A 80 18.44 -24.34 -8.24
CA LYS A 80 19.14 -25.51 -7.70
C LYS A 80 19.22 -26.67 -8.70
N GLY A 81 18.16 -26.89 -9.48
CA GLY A 81 18.11 -27.97 -10.47
C GLY A 81 18.96 -27.70 -11.71
N HIS A 82 18.87 -26.49 -12.28
CA HIS A 82 19.51 -26.16 -13.56
C HIS A 82 20.91 -25.56 -13.41
N TYR A 83 21.21 -24.93 -12.25
CA TYR A 83 22.47 -24.24 -11.99
C TYR A 83 23.05 -24.61 -10.60
N PRO A 84 23.21 -25.91 -10.28
CA PRO A 84 23.60 -26.36 -8.94
C PRO A 84 24.97 -25.82 -8.50
N GLU A 85 25.92 -25.73 -9.42
CA GLU A 85 27.27 -25.25 -9.12
C GLU A 85 27.30 -23.75 -8.80
N ALA A 86 26.50 -22.95 -9.52
CA ALA A 86 26.34 -21.53 -9.19
C ALA A 86 25.70 -21.34 -7.80
N VAL A 87 24.71 -22.17 -7.47
CA VAL A 87 24.03 -22.11 -6.15
C VAL A 87 24.96 -22.52 -5.01
N LYS A 88 25.78 -23.57 -5.17
CA LYS A 88 26.79 -23.97 -4.17
C LYS A 88 27.79 -22.85 -3.89
N GLN A 89 28.12 -22.08 -4.93
CA GLN A 89 29.00 -20.91 -4.83
C GLN A 89 28.31 -19.68 -4.22
N GLY A 90 27.03 -19.77 -3.85
CA GLY A 90 26.26 -18.71 -3.21
C GLY A 90 25.60 -17.71 -4.18
N TYR A 91 25.65 -17.98 -5.48
CA TYR A 91 24.91 -17.20 -6.48
C TYR A 91 23.44 -17.64 -6.54
N GLY A 92 22.53 -16.71 -6.82
CA GLY A 92 21.11 -17.03 -6.88
C GLY A 92 20.25 -15.91 -7.45
N VAL A 93 18.93 -16.08 -7.29
CA VAL A 93 17.93 -15.10 -7.73
C VAL A 93 16.92 -14.86 -6.61
N GLU A 94 16.57 -13.60 -6.40
CA GLU A 94 15.66 -13.13 -5.37
C GLU A 94 14.45 -12.44 -6.01
N VAL A 95 13.24 -12.77 -5.58
CA VAL A 95 12.03 -12.00 -5.89
C VAL A 95 12.03 -10.78 -4.99
N LEU A 96 12.11 -9.59 -5.60
CA LEU A 96 12.08 -8.31 -4.88
C LEU A 96 10.63 -7.88 -4.63
N GLU A 97 9.79 -7.99 -5.66
CA GLU A 97 8.39 -7.56 -5.60
C GLU A 97 7.55 -8.28 -6.65
N VAL A 98 6.24 -8.44 -6.38
CA VAL A 98 5.26 -8.95 -7.33
C VAL A 98 4.16 -7.91 -7.47
N ARG A 99 4.08 -7.28 -8.65
CA ARG A 99 3.00 -6.34 -9.04
C ARG A 99 2.33 -6.88 -10.31
N GLU A 100 2.12 -6.02 -11.31
CA GLU A 100 1.75 -6.41 -12.67
C GLU A 100 2.80 -7.33 -13.32
N LYS A 101 4.07 -7.18 -12.92
CA LYS A 101 5.20 -8.04 -13.29
C LYS A 101 5.98 -8.42 -12.04
N ALA A 102 6.69 -9.54 -12.09
CA ALA A 102 7.65 -9.88 -11.04
C ALA A 102 8.95 -9.10 -11.22
N PHE A 103 9.40 -8.46 -10.14
CA PHE A 103 10.70 -7.83 -10.05
C PHE A 103 11.67 -8.83 -9.43
N LEU A 104 12.68 -9.24 -10.18
CA LEU A 104 13.69 -10.21 -9.77
C LEU A 104 15.06 -9.53 -9.66
N GLY A 105 15.90 -10.00 -8.75
CA GLY A 105 17.27 -9.53 -8.60
C GLY A 105 18.27 -10.68 -8.50
N PHE A 106 19.49 -10.43 -8.98
CA PHE A 106 20.59 -11.38 -8.85
C PHE A 106 21.21 -11.29 -7.46
N LYS A 107 21.41 -12.44 -6.82
CA LYS A 107 22.06 -12.57 -5.52
C LYS A 107 23.51 -13.02 -5.71
N TYR A 108 24.44 -12.24 -5.16
CA TYR A 108 25.87 -12.57 -5.12
C TYR A 108 26.23 -13.22 -3.79
N PRO A 109 27.28 -14.08 -3.75
CA PRO A 109 27.84 -14.55 -2.50
C PRO A 109 28.46 -13.39 -1.70
N GLU A 110 28.55 -13.51 -0.38
CA GLU A 110 29.04 -12.43 0.48
C GLU A 110 30.45 -11.96 0.12
N SER A 111 31.28 -12.90 -0.36
CA SER A 111 32.67 -12.71 -0.78
C SER A 111 32.84 -11.99 -2.12
N LYS A 112 31.76 -11.79 -2.90
CA LYS A 112 31.81 -11.11 -4.19
C LYS A 112 30.81 -9.97 -4.22
N ALA A 113 31.26 -8.84 -4.75
CA ALA A 113 30.39 -7.72 -5.08
C ALA A 113 30.69 -7.23 -6.48
N TYR A 114 29.76 -6.46 -7.01
CA TYR A 114 29.90 -5.74 -8.27
C TYR A 114 31.25 -5.01 -8.37
N PRO A 115 31.91 -4.96 -9.55
CA PRO A 115 31.48 -5.50 -10.84
C PRO A 115 32.10 -6.88 -11.14
N ASP A 116 31.51 -7.97 -10.62
CA ASP A 116 31.80 -9.33 -11.10
C ASP A 116 30.61 -9.80 -11.95
N PRO A 117 30.80 -10.30 -13.20
CA PRO A 117 29.72 -10.85 -13.98
C PRO A 117 29.02 -11.99 -13.21
N HIS A 118 27.70 -11.89 -13.10
CA HIS A 118 26.92 -12.94 -12.46
C HIS A 118 26.87 -14.15 -13.42
N PRO A 119 27.12 -15.39 -12.97
CA PRO A 119 27.11 -16.55 -13.85
C PRO A 119 25.72 -16.81 -14.46
N LEU A 120 24.69 -16.26 -13.83
CA LEU A 120 23.30 -16.29 -14.30
C LEU A 120 22.87 -15.02 -15.03
N SER A 121 23.70 -13.97 -15.11
CA SER A 121 23.33 -12.76 -15.85
C SER A 121 23.57 -12.95 -17.35
N ASN A 122 22.63 -13.66 -17.97
CA ASN A 122 22.29 -13.80 -19.40
C ASN A 122 23.35 -14.25 -20.43
N PRO A 123 22.91 -14.93 -21.51
CA PRO A 123 22.36 -14.13 -22.63
C PRO A 123 20.83 -14.00 -22.66
N VAL A 124 20.06 -14.90 -22.02
CA VAL A 124 18.59 -14.77 -21.83
C VAL A 124 18.04 -15.61 -20.62
N PHE A 125 18.92 -16.19 -19.79
CA PHE A 125 18.74 -16.81 -18.44
C PHE A 125 17.39 -17.44 -18.07
N SER A 126 17.19 -18.67 -18.48
CA SER A 126 17.21 -19.00 -19.90
C SER A 126 15.76 -18.88 -20.38
N ALA A 127 15.58 -18.04 -21.40
CA ALA A 127 14.34 -17.37 -21.81
C ALA A 127 13.46 -16.91 -20.62
N GLU A 128 14.12 -16.20 -19.70
CA GLU A 128 13.61 -15.50 -18.51
C GLU A 128 12.76 -16.38 -17.60
N ILE A 129 13.51 -17.32 -17.01
CA ILE A 129 13.10 -18.34 -16.05
C ILE A 129 11.76 -18.96 -16.43
N THR A 130 11.85 -19.90 -17.37
CA THR A 130 11.37 -19.72 -18.75
C THR A 130 9.93 -19.26 -18.89
N LYS A 131 9.83 -17.95 -19.13
CA LYS A 131 8.66 -17.08 -19.13
C LYS A 131 7.88 -17.18 -17.83
N LEU A 132 8.61 -16.82 -16.78
CA LEU A 132 8.24 -16.83 -15.37
C LEU A 132 7.46 -18.08 -14.97
N LEU A 133 7.99 -19.21 -15.43
CA LEU A 133 7.49 -20.57 -15.27
C LEU A 133 5.99 -20.68 -15.65
N ASN A 134 5.68 -20.04 -16.78
CA ASN A 134 4.48 -20.05 -17.64
C ASN A 134 3.13 -19.88 -16.92
N ASP A 135 2.96 -18.68 -16.35
CA ASP A 135 1.73 -17.90 -16.15
C ASP A 135 0.52 -18.59 -15.47
N ASN A 136 0.74 -19.09 -14.25
CA ASN A 136 -0.31 -19.27 -13.24
C ASN A 136 -0.56 -17.95 -12.46
N GLY A 137 -0.87 -16.86 -13.18
CA GLY A 137 -1.42 -15.60 -12.60
C GLY A 137 -0.55 -14.33 -12.64
N ILE A 138 0.70 -14.36 -13.11
CA ILE A 138 1.55 -13.15 -13.25
C ILE A 138 1.96 -12.99 -14.72
N PRO A 139 1.43 -12.00 -15.46
CA PRO A 139 1.64 -11.91 -16.89
C PRO A 139 3.01 -11.33 -17.27
N GLY A 140 3.69 -12.01 -18.20
CA GLY A 140 4.81 -11.46 -18.97
C GLY A 140 6.20 -11.65 -18.35
N SER A 141 7.21 -11.08 -19.02
CA SER A 141 8.61 -11.20 -18.59
C SER A 141 8.87 -10.47 -17.26
N PRO A 142 9.70 -11.06 -16.36
CA PRO A 142 10.12 -10.38 -15.15
C PRO A 142 11.00 -9.17 -15.46
N VAL A 143 10.95 -8.19 -14.56
CA VAL A 143 11.85 -7.04 -14.59
C VAL A 143 13.08 -7.38 -13.75
N TRP A 144 14.26 -7.28 -14.34
CA TRP A 144 15.52 -7.54 -13.65
C TRP A 144 16.05 -6.26 -12.99
N GLY A 145 16.10 -6.28 -11.66
CA GLY A 145 16.81 -5.31 -10.85
C GLY A 145 18.23 -5.81 -10.55
N TYR A 146 19.23 -5.02 -10.91
CA TYR A 146 20.57 -5.22 -10.36
C TYR A 146 20.56 -4.70 -8.94
N ARG A 147 20.52 -5.61 -7.95
CA ARG A 147 20.75 -5.21 -6.56
C ARG A 147 22.23 -4.88 -6.44
N MET A 148 22.56 -3.62 -6.69
CA MET A 148 23.90 -3.10 -6.42
C MET A 148 24.13 -3.25 -4.92
N LYS A 149 24.96 -4.22 -4.53
CA LYS A 149 25.48 -4.25 -3.16
C LYS A 149 26.33 -2.99 -3.03
N PRO A 150 26.09 -2.13 -2.02
CA PRO A 150 27.01 -1.04 -1.75
C PRO A 150 28.41 -1.67 -1.55
N ALA A 151 29.39 -1.16 -2.30
CA ALA A 151 30.76 -1.66 -2.20
C ALA A 151 31.21 -1.60 -0.73
N THR A 152 31.89 -2.64 -0.26
CA THR A 152 32.52 -2.58 1.07
C THR A 152 33.61 -1.51 1.06
N ALA A 153 33.99 -1.00 2.23
CA ALA A 153 35.07 0.01 2.33
C ALA A 153 36.34 -0.45 1.59
N GLU A 154 36.73 -1.71 1.78
CA GLU A 154 37.88 -2.36 1.12
C GLU A 154 37.74 -2.39 -0.42
N GLN A 155 36.53 -2.61 -0.93
CA GLN A 155 36.27 -2.61 -2.37
C GLN A 155 36.25 -1.19 -2.94
N LEU A 156 35.78 -0.21 -2.15
CA LEU A 156 35.79 1.19 -2.50
C LEU A 156 37.22 1.72 -2.57
N GLU A 157 38.07 1.38 -1.59
CA GLU A 157 39.49 1.74 -1.54
C GLU A 157 40.25 1.19 -2.75
N LYS A 158 40.00 -0.07 -3.10
CA LYS A 158 40.60 -0.71 -4.28
C LYS A 158 40.14 -0.09 -5.61
N LEU A 159 38.91 0.43 -5.66
CA LEU A 159 38.35 1.11 -6.84
C LEU A 159 38.80 2.58 -6.94
N LEU A 160 39.04 3.25 -5.82
CA LEU A 160 39.49 4.64 -5.76
C LEU A 160 41.01 4.78 -5.96
N GLY A 161 41.75 3.67 -6.04
CA GLY A 161 43.15 3.66 -6.46
C GLY A 161 44.07 4.39 -5.50
N THR A 162 43.78 4.37 -4.21
CA THR A 162 44.76 4.76 -3.19
C THR A 162 45.56 3.51 -2.83
N GLU A 163 46.79 3.45 -3.31
CA GLU A 163 47.84 2.57 -2.75
C GLU A 163 47.94 2.71 -1.23
#